data_AF-A0A0W1C565-F1
#
_entry.id   AF-A0A0W1C565-F1
#
_cell.length_a   1.000
_cell.length_b   1.000
_cell.length_c   1.000
_cell.angle_alpha   90.00
_cell.angle_beta   90.00
_cell.angle_gamma   90.00
#
_symmetry.space_group_name_H-M   'P 1'
#
loop_
_entity.id
_entity.type
_entity.pdbx_description
1 polymer ?
#
loop_
_entity_poly.entity_id
_entity_poly.type
_entity_poly.pdbx_seq_one_letter_code
_entity_poly.pdbx_strand_id
1 'polypeptide(L)'
;MKALFFGVAALALVSAPAMAKSDPDSADSAQTSGDKAADGNERICKREKIIGSRLGSKKVCATAAEWAQMRADQRQATERAQNNRPRAGN
;
A
#
# COMPACT_ATOMS: atom_id res chain seq x y z
N MET A 1 4.23 -6.70 -63.91
CA MET A 1 3.18 -5.72 -64.30
C MET A 1 2.55 -5.16 -63.04
N LYS A 2 2.63 -3.83 -62.90
CA LYS A 2 2.03 -2.95 -61.89
C LYS A 2 2.29 -3.27 -60.41
N ALA A 3 3.36 -2.64 -59.92
CA ALA A 3 3.49 -2.19 -58.54
C ALA A 3 2.43 -1.12 -58.22
N LEU A 4 1.96 -1.11 -56.98
CA LEU A 4 1.64 0.13 -56.28
C LEU A 4 2.11 0.00 -54.83
N PHE A 5 3.26 0.63 -54.60
CA PHE A 5 3.77 1.00 -53.29
C PHE A 5 2.91 2.14 -52.75
N PHE A 6 2.32 1.94 -51.57
CA PHE A 6 2.11 2.99 -50.57
C PHE A 6 2.76 2.41 -49.31
N GLY A 7 3.89 2.88 -48.81
CA GLY A 7 4.22 4.28 -48.63
C GLY A 7 4.17 4.56 -47.12
N VAL A 8 5.22 4.14 -46.43
CA VAL A 8 5.79 4.68 -45.18
C VAL A 8 4.86 5.50 -44.29
N ALA A 9 4.56 4.97 -43.10
CA ALA A 9 4.77 5.70 -41.84
C ALA A 9 4.71 4.71 -40.67
N ALA A 10 5.84 4.04 -40.41
CA ALA A 10 6.06 3.42 -39.12
C ALA A 10 6.17 4.56 -38.08
N LEU A 11 5.04 4.92 -37.46
CA LEU A 11 5.04 5.70 -36.23
C LEU A 11 5.44 4.75 -35.09
N ALA A 12 6.75 4.49 -34.98
CA ALA A 12 7.32 3.97 -33.75
C ALA A 12 7.19 5.06 -32.68
N LEU A 13 6.12 4.99 -31.88
CA LEU A 13 6.03 5.69 -30.61
C LEU A 13 7.06 5.05 -29.67
N VAL A 14 8.31 5.52 -29.76
CA VAL A 14 9.32 5.28 -28.75
C VAL A 14 8.87 6.06 -27.51
N SER A 15 8.27 5.37 -26.55
CA SER A 15 8.06 5.90 -25.22
C SER A 15 9.42 6.05 -24.56
N ALA A 16 9.99 7.26 -24.57
CA ALA A 16 11.17 7.56 -23.78
C ALA A 16 10.80 7.43 -22.29
N PRO A 17 11.48 6.59 -21.49
CA PRO A 17 11.33 6.65 -20.06
C PRO A 17 11.95 7.99 -19.61
N ALA A 18 11.09 8.92 -19.18
CA ALA A 18 11.55 10.10 -18.46
C ALA A 18 12.12 9.63 -17.12
N MET A 19 13.43 9.46 -17.05
CA MET A 19 14.14 9.26 -15.79
C MET A 19 14.03 10.56 -15.00
N ALA A 20 13.11 10.58 -14.02
CA ALA A 20 13.06 11.64 -13.03
C ALA A 20 14.41 11.67 -12.29
N LYS A 21 15.17 12.74 -12.48
CA LYS A 21 16.35 13.04 -11.69
C LYS A 21 15.82 13.41 -10.30
N SER A 22 15.97 12.50 -9.34
CA SER A 22 15.78 12.82 -7.94
C SER A 22 16.81 13.89 -7.57
N ASP A 23 16.36 15.11 -7.35
CA ASP A 23 17.15 16.12 -6.64
C ASP A 23 17.45 15.58 -5.24
N PRO A 24 18.71 15.57 -4.78
CA PRO A 24 19.03 15.24 -3.40
C PRO A 24 18.74 16.45 -2.51
N ASP A 25 17.49 16.91 -2.49
CA ASP A 25 17.04 17.95 -1.57
C ASP A 25 15.67 17.57 -1.00
N SER A 26 15.72 16.48 -0.24
CA SER A 26 14.79 16.21 0.85
C SER A 26 15.58 15.44 1.89
N ALA A 27 16.37 16.20 2.65
CA ALA A 27 16.75 15.83 4.00
C ALA A 27 15.47 15.81 4.87
N ASP A 28 14.56 14.88 4.61
CA ASP A 28 13.57 14.47 5.59
C ASP A 28 14.25 13.43 6.47
N SER A 29 14.43 13.81 7.73
CA SER A 29 15.12 13.03 8.73
C SER A 29 14.39 11.70 8.91
N ALA A 30 14.85 10.66 8.22
CA ALA A 30 14.54 9.29 8.56
C ALA A 30 15.15 9.02 9.93
N GLN A 31 14.36 9.34 10.96
CA GLN A 31 14.60 9.02 12.34
C GLN A 31 14.96 7.54 12.41
N THR A 32 16.22 7.25 12.75
CA THR A 32 16.64 5.96 13.28
C THR A 32 15.79 5.70 14.52
N SER A 33 14.64 5.06 14.31
CA SER A 33 13.87 4.46 15.38
C SER A 33 14.68 3.25 15.80
N GLY A 34 15.61 3.45 16.74
CA GLY A 34 16.40 2.37 17.29
C GLY A 34 15.47 1.25 17.71
N ASP A 35 15.76 0.04 17.24
CA ASP A 35 15.17 -1.22 17.66
C ASP A 35 15.39 -1.43 19.17
N LYS A 36 14.66 -0.68 19.99
CA LYS A 36 14.28 -1.15 21.31
C LYS A 36 13.26 -2.23 21.03
N ALA A 37 13.63 -3.48 21.27
CA ALA A 37 12.70 -4.59 21.32
C ALA A 37 11.48 -4.12 22.12
N ALA A 38 10.37 -3.87 21.41
CA ALA A 38 9.23 -3.18 21.97
C ALA A 38 8.73 -4.01 23.15
N ASP A 39 8.89 -3.48 24.36
CA ASP A 39 8.31 -4.06 25.55
C ASP A 39 6.82 -4.22 25.25
N GLY A 40 6.29 -5.44 25.36
CA GLY A 40 4.95 -5.78 24.89
C GLY A 40 3.85 -4.91 25.52
N ASN A 41 4.18 -4.22 26.62
CA ASN A 41 3.32 -3.35 27.39
C ASN A 41 3.40 -1.87 26.98
N GLU A 42 4.24 -1.49 26.01
CA GLU A 42 4.33 -0.12 25.54
C GLU A 42 2.99 0.33 24.94
N ARG A 43 2.41 1.41 25.47
CA ARG A 43 1.17 2.00 24.93
C ARG A 43 1.46 2.79 23.66
N ILE A 44 0.86 2.35 22.56
CA ILE A 44 0.95 2.97 21.25
C ILE A 44 -0.42 3.54 20.87
N CYS A 45 -0.46 4.86 20.63
CA CYS A 45 -1.65 5.56 20.17
C CYS A 45 -1.61 5.79 18.65
N LYS A 46 -2.58 5.26 17.91
CA LYS A 46 -2.72 5.45 16.46
C LYS A 46 -4.00 6.20 16.14
N ARG A 47 -3.98 6.99 15.07
CA ARG A 47 -5.19 7.59 14.49
C ARG A 47 -5.72 6.68 13.38
N GLU A 48 -6.91 6.13 13.57
CA GLU A 48 -7.58 5.29 12.59
C GLU A 48 -8.62 6.12 11.84
N LYS A 49 -8.58 6.05 10.51
CA LYS A 49 -9.60 6.66 9.66
C LYS A 49 -10.87 5.83 9.73
N ILE A 50 -12.00 6.48 10.04
CA ILE A 50 -13.31 5.83 10.01
C ILE A 50 -14.03 6.28 8.74
N ILE A 51 -14.20 5.35 7.80
CA ILE A 51 -14.93 5.61 6.56
C ILE A 51 -16.41 5.83 6.91
N GLY A 52 -17.01 6.89 6.38
CA GLY A 52 -18.42 7.25 6.64
C GLY A 52 -18.69 7.99 7.95
N SER A 53 -17.66 8.29 8.75
CA SER A 53 -17.82 9.15 9.94
C SER A 53 -17.69 10.63 9.60
N ARG A 54 -18.54 11.47 10.20
CA ARG A 54 -18.43 12.93 10.10
C ARG A 54 -17.12 13.48 10.71
N LEU A 55 -16.57 12.78 11.70
CA LEU A 55 -15.31 13.16 12.37
C LEU A 55 -14.06 12.65 11.64
N GLY A 56 -14.21 11.72 10.69
CA GLY A 56 -13.15 11.22 9.81
C GLY A 56 -12.08 10.34 10.47
N SER A 57 -11.78 10.51 11.75
CA SER A 57 -10.78 9.71 12.47
C SER A 57 -11.07 9.56 13.96
N LYS A 58 -10.54 8.49 14.56
CA LYS A 58 -10.48 8.30 16.02
C LYS A 58 -9.06 8.01 16.46
N LYS A 59 -8.70 8.42 17.67
CA LYS A 59 -7.43 8.02 18.32
C LYS A 59 -7.68 6.76 19.14
N VAL A 60 -6.93 5.69 18.85
CA VAL A 60 -6.97 4.42 19.57
C VAL A 60 -5.62 4.20 20.22
N CYS A 61 -5.60 4.00 21.54
CA CYS A 61 -4.39 3.72 22.29
C CYS A 61 -4.48 2.30 22.85
N ALA A 62 -3.55 1.45 22.44
CA ALA A 62 -3.44 0.07 22.88
C ALA A 62 -1.98 -0.31 23.07
N THR A 63 -1.69 -1.37 23.82
CA THR A 63 -0.32 -1.88 24.01
C THR A 63 0.21 -2.52 22.73
N ALA A 64 1.54 -2.68 22.63
CA ALA A 64 2.15 -3.41 21.52
C ALA A 64 1.60 -4.84 21.37
N ALA A 65 1.38 -5.54 22.50
CA ALA A 65 0.77 -6.87 22.53
C ALA A 65 -0.68 -6.86 22.01
N GLU A 66 -1.50 -5.90 22.47
CA GLU A 66 -2.88 -5.74 22.00
C GLU A 66 -2.93 -5.44 20.50
N TRP A 67 -2.05 -4.58 19.99
CA TRP A 67 -1.94 -4.31 18.55
C TRP A 67 -1.51 -5.54 17.73
N ALA A 68 -0.69 -6.42 18.30
CA ALA A 68 -0.30 -7.67 17.65
C ALA A 68 -1.50 -8.63 17.58
N GLN A 69 -2.25 -8.76 18.66
CA GLN A 69 -3.47 -9.58 18.71
C GLN A 69 -4.51 -9.08 17.70
N MET A 70 -4.82 -7.78 17.71
CA MET A 70 -5.78 -7.20 16.76
C MET A 70 -5.39 -7.50 15.30
N ARG A 71 -4.10 -7.42 14.95
CA ARG A 71 -3.63 -7.75 13.60
C ARG A 71 -3.81 -9.23 13.26
N ALA A 72 -3.57 -10.12 14.22
CA ALA A 72 -3.78 -11.56 14.03
C ALA A 72 -5.26 -11.86 13.80
N ASP A 73 -6.15 -11.25 14.59
CA ASP A 73 -7.61 -11.42 14.46
C ASP A 73 -8.10 -10.93 13.09
N GLN A 74 -7.66 -9.75 12.65
CA GLN A 74 -8.02 -9.18 11.35
C GLN A 74 -7.55 -10.05 10.18
N ARG A 75 -6.34 -10.62 10.29
CA ARG A 75 -5.82 -11.57 9.30
C ARG A 75 -6.68 -12.83 9.25
N GLN A 76 -6.96 -13.44 10.41
CA GLN A 76 -7.77 -14.65 10.48
C GLN A 76 -9.18 -14.43 9.94
N ALA A 77 -9.80 -13.28 10.25
CA ALA A 77 -11.11 -12.91 9.71
C ALA A 77 -11.08 -12.79 8.19
N THR A 78 -10.05 -12.14 7.64
CA THR A 78 -9.85 -11.98 6.20
C THR A 78 -9.64 -13.33 5.52
N GLU A 79 -8.78 -14.18 6.06
CA GLU A 79 -8.50 -15.53 5.54
C GLU A 79 -9.76 -16.39 5.53
N ARG A 80 -10.53 -16.40 6.62
CA ARG A 80 -11.83 -17.11 6.67
C ARG A 80 -12.79 -16.62 5.59
N ALA A 81 -12.89 -15.30 5.39
CA ALA A 81 -13.77 -14.73 4.37
C ALA A 81 -13.34 -15.09 2.94
N GLN A 82 -12.02 -15.15 2.70
CA GLN A 82 -11.47 -15.56 1.40
C GLN A 82 -11.65 -17.06 1.14
N ASN A 83 -11.39 -17.89 2.15
CA ASN A 83 -11.48 -19.35 2.04
C ASN A 83 -12.93 -19.83 1.90
N ASN A 84 -13.89 -19.14 2.51
CA ASN A 84 -15.31 -19.48 2.43
C ASN A 84 -16.03 -18.87 1.22
N ARG A 85 -15.30 -18.25 0.28
CA ARG A 85 -15.91 -17.70 -0.92
C ARG A 85 -16.18 -18.85 -1.91
N PRO A 86 -17.44 -19.19 -2.21
CA PRO A 86 -17.73 -20.21 -3.21
C PRO A 86 -17.12 -19.77 -4.55
N ARG A 87 -16.46 -20.70 -5.23
CA ARG A 87 -15.97 -20.47 -6.60
C ARG A 87 -17.19 -20.17 -7.47
N ALA A 88 -17.39 -18.92 -7.85
CA ALA A 88 -18.38 -18.56 -8.85
C ALA A 88 -17.91 -19.15 -10.20
N GLY A 89 -18.48 -20.29 -10.59
CA GLY A 89 -18.14 -20.97 -11.82
C GLY A 89 -18.82 -22.33 -11.99
N ASN A 90 -20.10 -22.32 -12.36
CA ASN A 90 -20.68 -23.02 -13.52
C ASN A 90 -22.07 -22.45 -13.79
#